data_AF-A1CFQ4-F1
#
_entry.id   AF-A1CFQ4-F1
#
_cell.length_a   1.000
_cell.length_b   1.000
_cell.length_c   1.000
_cell.angle_alpha   90.00
_cell.angle_beta   90.00
_cell.angle_gamma   90.00
#
_symmetry.space_group_name_H-M   'P 1'
#
loop_
_entity.id
_entity.type
_entity.pdbx_description
1 polymer ?
#
loop_
_entity_poly.entity_id
_entity_poly.type
_entity_poly.pdbx_seq_one_letter_code
_entity_poly.pdbx_strand_id
1 'polypeptide(L)'
;MSTLTIQVLNNSGNSKIYYLFYQPFSAQFTPMACVTQKSTTITNNKAATFMVEMPSAVVCGTSPNIPLAPGVNVNIEESTIITPPQSVSIGVQGNDPYFPSIDAEATGGNWAKISTTRYDSNPDAHLFCGLGVVQASGRVTPSCVWEIEPISSYPVPDPPQPLVFYISSDPNLDIGTITTAKDAVPAVAVDFTGTGGTFCLVTQLSNGSFQVNPPSDDTKLGRRE
;
A
#
# COMPACT_ATOMS: atom_id res chain seq x y z
N MET A 1 14.71 -7.58 4.85
CA MET A 1 13.28 -7.45 5.18
C MET A 1 12.62 -8.81 4.99
N SER A 2 11.63 -9.15 5.80
CA SER A 2 10.80 -10.35 5.59
C SER A 2 9.75 -10.07 4.51
N THR A 3 9.72 -10.89 3.47
CA THR A 3 8.70 -10.84 2.42
C THR A 3 7.45 -11.57 2.90
N LEU A 4 6.29 -10.90 2.89
CA LEU A 4 5.00 -11.53 3.15
C LEU A 4 4.42 -12.05 1.84
N THR A 5 3.81 -13.22 1.88
CA THR A 5 3.28 -13.93 0.71
C THR A 5 1.80 -14.20 0.91
N ILE A 6 0.98 -13.73 -0.02
CA ILE A 6 -0.45 -14.01 -0.04
C ILE A 6 -0.75 -14.76 -1.35
N GLN A 7 -1.13 -16.03 -1.25
CA GLN A 7 -1.60 -16.80 -2.38
C GLN A 7 -3.12 -16.71 -2.46
N VAL A 8 -3.65 -16.38 -3.63
CA VAL A 8 -5.10 -16.32 -3.88
C VAL A 8 -5.48 -17.43 -4.85
N LEU A 9 -6.27 -18.39 -4.37
CA LEU A 9 -6.89 -19.46 -5.15
C LEU A 9 -8.27 -19.04 -5.63
N ASN A 10 -8.49 -19.04 -6.95
CA ASN A 10 -9.78 -18.73 -7.53
C ASN A 10 -10.62 -20.00 -7.71
N ASN A 11 -11.61 -20.22 -6.83
CA ASN A 11 -12.63 -21.25 -6.97
C ASN A 11 -14.03 -20.64 -7.21
N SER A 12 -14.09 -19.44 -7.81
CA SER A 12 -15.35 -18.71 -8.03
C SER A 12 -16.23 -19.28 -9.15
N GLY A 13 -15.73 -20.27 -9.90
CA GLY A 13 -16.39 -20.83 -11.09
C GLY A 13 -16.10 -20.06 -12.38
N ASN A 14 -15.47 -18.87 -12.30
CA ASN A 14 -15.15 -18.02 -13.45
C ASN A 14 -13.71 -17.51 -13.36
N SER A 15 -13.17 -16.98 -14.46
CA SER A 15 -11.89 -16.26 -14.42
C SER A 15 -12.04 -14.92 -13.68
N LYS A 16 -11.06 -14.59 -12.82
CA LYS A 16 -11.10 -13.39 -11.97
C LYS A 16 -9.74 -12.69 -11.91
N ILE A 17 -9.77 -11.38 -11.69
CA ILE A 17 -8.61 -10.57 -11.30
C ILE A 17 -8.79 -10.22 -9.84
N TYR A 18 -7.68 -10.19 -9.10
CA TYR A 18 -7.65 -9.81 -7.69
C TYR A 18 -6.75 -8.61 -7.49
N TYR A 19 -7.09 -7.82 -6.50
CA TYR A 19 -6.41 -6.60 -6.12
C TYR A 19 -5.98 -6.70 -4.67
N LEU A 20 -4.78 -6.21 -4.39
CA LEU A 20 -4.20 -6.16 -3.06
C LEU A 20 -4.02 -4.71 -2.64
N PHE A 21 -4.54 -4.38 -1.48
CA PHE A 21 -4.24 -3.15 -0.74
C PHE A 21 -4.05 -3.51 0.73
N TYR A 22 -3.71 -2.55 1.58
CA TYR A 22 -3.49 -2.80 2.99
C TYR A 22 -4.14 -1.74 3.85
N GLN A 23 -4.34 -2.07 5.11
CA GLN A 23 -4.84 -1.15 6.11
C GLN A 23 -3.76 -0.10 6.39
N PRO A 24 -4.08 1.19 6.29
CA PRO A 24 -3.11 2.21 6.63
C PRO A 24 -2.76 2.10 8.13
N PHE A 25 -1.52 2.45 8.47
CA PHE A 25 -1.07 2.48 9.87
C PHE A 25 -1.80 3.58 10.65
N SER A 26 -1.86 3.45 11.98
CA SER A 26 -2.41 4.51 12.82
C SER A 26 -1.39 5.65 12.95
N ALA A 27 -1.81 6.87 12.62
CA ALA A 27 -1.00 8.07 12.68
C ALA A 27 -1.80 9.26 13.22
N GLN A 28 -1.13 10.38 13.48
CA GLN A 28 -1.79 11.64 13.85
C GLN A 28 -2.52 12.30 12.67
N PHE A 29 -2.22 11.87 11.44
CA PHE A 29 -2.87 12.25 10.19
C PHE A 29 -3.87 11.18 9.75
N THR A 30 -4.59 11.42 8.65
CA THR A 30 -5.57 10.49 8.08
C THR A 30 -4.99 9.78 6.85
N PRO A 31 -4.19 8.71 7.03
CA PRO A 31 -3.69 7.94 5.90
C PRO A 31 -4.81 7.17 5.21
N MET A 32 -4.75 7.15 3.89
CA MET A 32 -5.66 6.44 3.01
C MET A 32 -4.93 5.29 2.33
N ALA A 33 -5.60 4.16 2.15
CA ALA A 33 -5.02 3.00 1.46
C ALA A 33 -5.08 3.16 -0.05
N CYS A 34 -4.06 2.64 -0.73
CA CYS A 34 -4.02 2.52 -2.18
C CYS A 34 -3.94 1.05 -2.60
N VAL A 35 -4.53 0.74 -3.75
CA VAL A 35 -4.31 -0.54 -4.42
C VAL A 35 -2.87 -0.65 -4.86
N THR A 36 -2.16 -1.63 -4.30
CA THR A 36 -0.72 -1.82 -4.48
C THR A 36 -0.38 -2.81 -5.59
N GLN A 37 -1.21 -3.84 -5.78
CA GLN A 37 -0.96 -4.89 -6.75
C GLN A 37 -2.26 -5.38 -7.38
N LYS A 38 -2.13 -5.87 -8.62
CA LYS A 38 -3.18 -6.47 -9.43
C LYS A 38 -2.66 -7.79 -9.96
N SER A 39 -3.43 -8.86 -9.80
CA SER A 39 -3.08 -10.15 -10.39
C SER A 39 -3.28 -10.13 -11.91
N THR A 40 -2.66 -11.06 -12.61
CA THR A 40 -3.17 -11.46 -13.93
C THR A 40 -4.57 -12.04 -13.80
N THR A 41 -5.28 -12.22 -14.91
CA THR A 41 -6.52 -13.01 -14.91
C THR A 41 -6.22 -14.44 -14.47
N ILE A 42 -6.80 -14.85 -13.35
CA ILE A 42 -6.68 -16.18 -12.77
C ILE A 42 -7.87 -17.01 -13.22
N THR A 43 -7.62 -18.09 -13.95
CA THR A 43 -8.69 -19.03 -14.34
C THR A 43 -9.20 -19.82 -13.13
N ASN A 44 -10.41 -20.37 -13.24
CA ASN A 44 -10.97 -21.17 -12.16
C ASN A 44 -10.07 -22.36 -11.79
N ASN A 45 -9.96 -22.65 -10.50
CA ASN A 45 -9.06 -23.62 -9.86
C ASN A 45 -7.56 -23.34 -10.06
N LYS A 46 -7.17 -22.10 -10.39
CA LYS A 46 -5.77 -21.65 -10.40
C LYS A 46 -5.53 -20.61 -9.33
N ALA A 47 -4.26 -20.40 -9.01
CA ALA A 47 -3.83 -19.44 -8.02
C ALA A 47 -2.84 -18.43 -8.60
N ALA A 48 -2.79 -17.25 -7.98
CA ALA A 48 -1.71 -16.29 -8.14
C ALA A 48 -1.13 -15.94 -6.76
N THR A 49 0.10 -15.45 -6.77
CA THR A 49 0.82 -15.08 -5.55
C THR A 49 1.10 -13.60 -5.59
N PHE A 50 0.73 -12.91 -4.51
CA PHE A 50 1.18 -11.57 -4.20
C PHE A 50 2.35 -11.66 -3.22
N MET A 51 3.45 -10.97 -3.53
CA MET A 51 4.57 -10.82 -2.62
C MET A 51 4.61 -9.37 -2.15
N VAL A 52 4.62 -9.16 -0.85
CA VAL A 52 4.68 -7.84 -0.24
C VAL A 52 6.00 -7.68 0.47
N GLU A 53 6.75 -6.69 0.04
CA GLU A 53 7.83 -6.11 0.80
C GLU A 53 7.26 -4.84 1.40
N MET A 54 7.27 -4.76 2.74
CA MET A 54 6.68 -3.63 3.46
C MET A 54 7.26 -2.33 2.94
N PRO A 55 6.45 -1.24 2.92
CA PRO A 55 6.74 -0.09 2.09
C PRO A 55 8.20 0.27 2.23
N SER A 56 8.87 0.59 1.13
CA SER A 56 10.32 0.81 1.11
C SER A 56 10.68 2.10 0.40
N ALA A 57 9.67 2.85 -0.04
CA ALA A 57 9.82 4.18 -0.59
C ALA A 57 8.89 5.18 0.11
N VAL A 58 9.34 6.42 0.18
CA VAL A 58 8.48 7.58 0.38
C VAL A 58 8.03 8.07 -0.98
N VAL A 59 6.77 8.51 -1.08
CA VAL A 59 6.18 9.03 -2.32
C VAL A 59 5.56 10.40 -2.09
N CYS A 60 5.55 11.23 -3.13
CA CYS A 60 4.78 12.46 -3.19
C CYS A 60 4.19 12.69 -4.59
N GLY A 61 3.14 13.50 -4.64
CA GLY A 61 2.47 13.81 -5.90
C GLY A 61 1.20 14.60 -5.70
N THR A 62 0.36 14.58 -6.73
CA THR A 62 -0.87 15.37 -6.80
C THR A 62 -2.10 14.51 -7.04
N SER A 63 -3.23 14.97 -6.51
CA SER A 63 -4.58 14.53 -6.86
C SER A 63 -5.28 15.67 -7.61
N PRO A 64 -5.27 15.68 -8.96
CA PRO A 64 -5.73 16.84 -9.72
C PRO A 64 -7.20 17.18 -9.48
N ASN A 65 -7.49 18.39 -9.00
CA ASN A 65 -8.82 18.98 -8.81
C ASN A 65 -9.78 18.23 -7.86
N ILE A 66 -9.32 17.23 -7.10
CA ILE A 66 -10.15 16.46 -6.16
C ILE A 66 -9.31 16.10 -4.92
N PRO A 67 -9.85 16.28 -3.69
CA PRO A 67 -9.22 15.76 -2.48
C PRO A 67 -9.00 14.25 -2.52
N LEU A 68 -8.08 13.74 -1.68
CA LEU A 68 -7.93 12.29 -1.53
C LEU A 68 -9.24 11.68 -1.00
N ALA A 69 -9.82 10.76 -1.78
CA ALA A 69 -11.08 10.09 -1.47
C ALA A 69 -11.12 8.69 -2.12
N PRO A 70 -11.94 7.74 -1.62
CA PRO A 70 -12.11 6.45 -2.29
C PRO A 70 -12.51 6.63 -3.77
N GLY A 71 -11.88 5.87 -4.66
CA GLY A 71 -12.05 5.93 -6.12
C GLY A 71 -11.13 6.92 -6.84
N VAL A 72 -10.42 7.79 -6.11
CA VAL A 72 -9.45 8.71 -6.72
C VAL A 72 -8.18 7.95 -7.10
N ASN A 73 -7.67 8.21 -8.30
CA ASN A 73 -6.35 7.75 -8.72
C ASN A 73 -5.34 8.86 -8.49
N VAL A 74 -4.32 8.56 -7.70
CA VAL A 74 -3.24 9.52 -7.44
C VAL A 74 -2.18 9.44 -8.53
N ASN A 75 -1.58 10.58 -8.86
CA ASN A 75 -0.41 10.64 -9.71
C ASN A 75 0.83 10.80 -8.84
N ILE A 76 1.72 9.80 -8.84
CA ILE A 76 3.05 9.95 -8.23
C ILE A 76 3.90 10.80 -9.15
N GLU A 77 4.45 11.88 -8.62
CA GLU A 77 5.41 12.74 -9.32
C GLU A 77 6.83 12.37 -8.93
N GLU A 78 7.05 12.10 -7.65
CA GLU A 78 8.35 11.67 -7.17
C GLU A 78 8.26 10.56 -6.12
N SER A 79 9.29 9.71 -6.11
CA SER A 79 9.45 8.66 -5.12
C SER A 79 10.93 8.47 -4.80
N THR A 80 11.24 8.18 -3.54
CA THR A 80 12.59 7.88 -3.09
C THR A 80 12.58 6.62 -2.24
N ILE A 81 13.46 5.67 -2.56
CA ILE A 81 13.66 4.45 -1.76
C ILE A 81 14.40 4.86 -0.48
N ILE A 82 13.91 4.41 0.66
CA ILE A 82 14.50 4.71 1.96
C ILE A 82 14.97 3.45 2.69
N THR A 83 15.99 3.62 3.51
CA THR A 83 16.49 2.63 4.48
C THR A 83 16.30 3.17 5.89
N PRO A 84 15.27 2.73 6.63
CA PRO A 84 14.99 3.21 7.99
C PRO A 84 16.17 3.11 8.97
N PRO A 85 16.29 4.02 9.95
CA PRO A 85 15.50 5.24 10.11
C PRO A 85 16.03 6.35 9.17
N GLN A 86 15.17 6.87 8.29
CA GLN A 86 15.51 7.96 7.38
C GLN A 86 14.43 9.02 7.40
N SER A 87 14.85 10.27 7.23
CA SER A 87 13.97 11.42 7.10
C SER A 87 14.04 11.94 5.67
N VAL A 88 12.89 12.31 5.14
CA VAL A 88 12.73 12.80 3.79
C VAL A 88 12.02 14.13 3.87
N SER A 89 12.62 15.17 3.29
CA SER A 89 11.99 16.47 3.16
C SER A 89 11.33 16.56 1.79
N ILE A 90 10.10 17.10 1.76
CA ILE A 90 9.38 17.44 0.54
C ILE A 90 9.41 18.95 0.38
N GLY A 91 9.89 19.40 -0.78
CA GLY A 91 9.75 20.76 -1.27
C GLY A 91 8.56 20.84 -2.22
N VAL A 92 8.07 22.05 -2.46
CA VAL A 92 7.01 22.32 -3.45
C VAL A 92 7.51 23.44 -4.35
N GLN A 93 7.51 23.21 -5.67
CA GLN A 93 7.84 24.24 -6.65
C GLN A 93 6.63 24.48 -7.54
N GLY A 94 5.97 25.63 -7.37
CA GLY A 94 4.66 25.84 -7.99
C GLY A 94 3.62 24.95 -7.32
N ASN A 95 3.10 23.96 -8.05
CA ASN A 95 2.14 22.96 -7.57
C ASN A 95 2.69 21.52 -7.56
N ASP A 96 3.97 21.36 -7.88
CA ASP A 96 4.57 20.05 -8.08
C ASP A 96 5.44 19.74 -6.84
N PRO A 97 5.07 18.74 -6.02
CA PRO A 97 5.89 18.31 -4.89
C PRO A 97 7.08 17.50 -5.38
N TYR A 98 8.24 17.76 -4.79
CA TYR A 98 9.49 17.10 -5.13
C TYR A 98 10.35 16.86 -3.88
N PHE A 99 11.36 16.01 -3.95
CA PHE A 99 12.29 15.74 -2.84
C PHE A 99 13.60 16.55 -3.00
N PRO A 100 13.73 17.75 -2.39
CA PRO A 100 14.93 18.58 -2.49
C PRO A 100 16.16 17.98 -1.80
N SER A 101 15.98 17.21 -0.71
CA SER A 101 17.06 16.52 0.00
C SER A 101 16.55 15.28 0.74
N ILE A 102 17.35 14.22 0.75
CA ILE A 102 17.18 13.04 1.60
C ILE A 102 18.24 13.16 2.70
N ASP A 103 17.85 13.71 3.84
CA ASP A 103 18.74 13.86 4.98
C ASP A 103 18.58 12.65 5.91
N ALA A 104 19.67 11.92 6.16
CA ALA A 104 19.65 10.87 7.16
C ALA A 104 19.51 11.51 8.55
N GLU A 105 18.33 11.42 9.18
CA GLU A 105 18.21 11.76 10.60
C GLU A 105 18.73 10.61 11.45
N ALA A 106 19.69 10.93 12.31
CA ALA A 106 20.10 10.04 13.36
C ALA A 106 18.97 9.88 14.37
N THR A 107 18.50 8.64 14.53
CA THR A 107 17.76 8.09 15.68
C THR A 107 16.34 8.59 15.95
N GLY A 108 15.38 7.65 16.03
CA GLY A 108 14.18 7.83 16.85
C GLY A 108 12.92 7.11 16.38
N GLY A 109 12.81 5.79 16.59
CA GLY A 109 11.54 5.03 16.68
C GLY A 109 10.58 5.05 15.47
N ASN A 110 10.93 5.76 14.41
CA ASN A 110 10.13 5.97 13.22
C ASN A 110 10.79 5.30 12.03
N TRP A 111 9.97 4.68 11.21
CA TRP A 111 10.34 4.01 9.97
C TRP A 111 10.74 5.04 8.91
N ALA A 112 9.98 6.13 8.83
CA ALA A 112 10.25 7.29 8.00
C ALA A 112 9.76 8.55 8.71
N LYS A 113 10.28 9.72 8.33
CA LYS A 113 9.67 11.00 8.67
C LYS A 113 9.63 11.87 7.43
N ILE A 114 8.44 12.35 7.11
CA ILE A 114 8.25 13.25 5.96
C ILE A 114 8.06 14.66 6.50
N SER A 115 8.86 15.63 6.05
CA SER A 115 8.73 17.02 6.49
C SER A 115 8.44 17.94 5.31
N THR A 116 7.55 18.91 5.50
CA THR A 116 7.23 19.93 4.50
C THR A 116 7.76 21.29 4.94
N THR A 117 8.23 22.09 3.97
CA THR A 117 8.60 23.49 4.23
C THR A 117 7.38 24.41 4.08
N ARG A 118 7.59 25.73 4.21
CA ARG A 118 6.55 26.69 3.84
C ARG A 118 6.31 26.63 2.32
N TYR A 119 5.05 26.55 1.91
CA TYR A 119 4.59 26.72 0.54
C TYR A 119 3.21 27.39 0.56
N ASP A 120 2.84 28.05 -0.53
CA ASP A 120 1.51 28.60 -0.69
C ASP A 120 0.55 27.46 -0.98
N SER A 121 -0.45 27.25 -0.12
CA SER A 121 -1.47 26.23 -0.32
C SER A 121 -2.33 26.64 -1.52
N ASN A 122 -2.10 26.03 -2.68
CA ASN A 122 -3.01 26.17 -3.81
C ASN A 122 -4.29 25.37 -3.50
N PRO A 123 -5.47 26.02 -3.41
CA PRO A 123 -6.72 25.34 -3.11
C PRO A 123 -7.13 24.29 -4.15
N ASP A 124 -6.58 24.35 -5.36
CA ASP A 124 -6.87 23.42 -6.46
C ASP A 124 -5.79 22.32 -6.62
N ALA A 125 -4.65 22.43 -5.92
CA ALA A 125 -3.59 21.43 -5.95
C ALA A 125 -3.56 20.64 -4.63
N HIS A 126 -4.26 19.51 -4.63
CA HIS A 126 -4.25 18.56 -3.53
C HIS A 126 -2.95 17.77 -3.55
N LEU A 127 -1.97 18.26 -2.80
CA LEU A 127 -0.68 17.62 -2.64
C LEU A 127 -0.79 16.50 -1.61
N PHE A 128 -0.16 15.38 -1.88
CA PHE A 128 -0.06 14.27 -0.94
C PHE A 128 1.37 13.80 -0.76
N CYS A 129 1.62 13.18 0.39
CA CYS A 129 2.77 12.33 0.59
C CYS A 129 2.33 10.99 1.14
N GLY A 130 3.26 10.04 1.20
CA GLY A 130 2.91 8.68 1.57
C GLY A 130 4.06 7.72 1.59
N LEU A 131 3.68 6.45 1.71
CA LEU A 131 4.57 5.32 1.54
C LEU A 131 4.25 4.61 0.22
N GLY A 132 5.24 3.89 -0.32
CA GLY A 132 5.09 3.09 -1.52
C GLY A 132 5.78 1.72 -1.42
N VAL A 133 5.21 0.76 -2.14
CA VAL A 133 5.84 -0.56 -2.36
C VAL A 133 6.70 -0.47 -3.62
N VAL A 134 7.97 -0.84 -3.50
CA VAL A 134 8.89 -0.96 -4.63
C VAL A 134 8.65 -2.32 -5.30
N GLN A 135 8.31 -2.31 -6.58
CA GLN A 135 8.15 -3.54 -7.37
C GLN A 135 9.52 -4.02 -7.87
N ALA A 136 9.62 -5.30 -8.25
CA ALA A 136 10.85 -5.87 -8.82
C ALA A 136 11.36 -5.13 -10.09
N SER A 137 10.49 -4.41 -10.79
CA SER A 137 10.84 -3.56 -11.93
C SER A 137 11.51 -2.23 -11.54
N GLY A 138 11.60 -1.92 -10.24
CA GLY A 138 12.01 -0.62 -9.71
C GLY A 138 10.87 0.42 -9.68
N ARG A 139 9.68 0.10 -10.20
CA ARG A 139 8.52 0.99 -10.13
C ARG A 139 7.99 1.06 -8.70
N VAL A 140 7.75 2.27 -8.20
CA VAL A 140 7.08 2.50 -6.92
C VAL A 140 5.58 2.63 -7.13
N THR A 141 4.79 1.94 -6.31
CA THR A 141 3.33 2.08 -6.28
C THR A 141 2.92 2.66 -4.94
N PRO A 142 2.02 3.67 -4.90
CA PRO A 142 1.61 4.23 -3.64
C PRO A 142 0.89 3.16 -2.85
N SER A 143 1.23 3.10 -1.58
CA SER A 143 0.74 2.10 -0.68
C SER A 143 -0.27 2.78 0.27
N CYS A 144 0.12 3.89 0.88
CA CYS A 144 -0.79 4.74 1.64
C CYS A 144 -0.39 6.19 1.46
N VAL A 145 -1.38 7.06 1.40
CA VAL A 145 -1.18 8.48 1.11
C VAL A 145 -2.04 9.33 2.04
N TRP A 146 -1.61 10.56 2.30
CA TRP A 146 -2.38 11.56 3.02
C TRP A 146 -2.05 12.95 2.48
N GLU A 147 -2.99 13.88 2.64
CA GLU A 147 -2.77 15.27 2.23
C GLU A 147 -1.70 15.92 3.11
N ILE A 148 -0.83 16.72 2.47
CA ILE A 148 0.20 17.47 3.17
C ILE A 148 -0.21 18.93 3.39
N GLU A 149 0.28 19.47 4.50
CA GLU A 149 0.11 20.85 4.92
C GLU A 149 1.47 21.56 4.97
N PRO A 150 1.51 22.90 4.81
CA PRO A 150 2.74 23.68 4.95
C PRO A 150 3.33 23.61 6.36
N ILE A 151 4.65 23.51 6.47
CA ILE A 151 5.40 23.54 7.75
C ILE A 151 4.94 22.42 8.70
N SER A 152 4.83 21.19 8.18
CA SER A 152 4.34 20.02 8.90
C SER A 152 5.35 18.87 8.87
N SER A 153 5.26 18.00 9.87
CA SER A 153 6.11 16.80 10.00
C SER A 153 5.24 15.59 10.26
N TYR A 154 5.42 14.55 9.44
CA TYR A 154 4.66 13.32 9.42
C TYR A 154 5.58 12.13 9.79
N PRO A 155 5.71 11.79 11.08
CA PRO A 155 6.44 10.59 11.49
C PRO A 155 5.63 9.33 11.18
N VAL A 156 6.30 8.33 10.61
CA VAL A 156 5.76 7.00 10.34
C VAL A 156 6.37 6.03 11.35
N PRO A 157 5.58 5.28 12.14
CA PRO A 157 6.10 4.37 13.17
C PRO A 157 6.88 3.18 12.57
N ASP A 158 7.89 2.68 13.29
CA ASP A 158 8.65 1.47 12.91
C ASP A 158 8.22 0.22 13.69
N PRO A 159 7.95 -0.92 13.00
CA PRO A 159 7.51 -1.00 11.61
C PRO A 159 6.11 -0.39 11.44
N PRO A 160 5.69 0.02 10.22
CA PRO A 160 4.33 0.51 10.00
C PRO A 160 3.34 -0.65 10.26
N GLN A 161 2.62 -0.56 11.37
CA GLN A 161 1.61 -1.53 11.82
C GLN A 161 0.21 -0.92 11.75
N PRO A 162 -0.85 -1.73 11.51
CA PRO A 162 -0.86 -3.19 11.45
C PRO A 162 -0.52 -3.75 10.06
N LEU A 163 -0.10 -5.03 10.00
CA LEU A 163 0.19 -5.76 8.75
C LEU A 163 -1.07 -6.46 8.20
N VAL A 164 -2.16 -5.70 8.11
CA VAL A 164 -3.44 -6.19 7.60
C VAL A 164 -3.57 -5.84 6.13
N PHE A 165 -3.66 -6.84 5.29
CA PHE A 165 -3.90 -6.70 3.86
C PHE A 165 -5.34 -7.00 3.51
N TYR A 166 -5.80 -6.53 2.37
CA TYR A 166 -7.11 -6.83 1.83
C TYR A 166 -6.98 -7.36 0.41
N ILE A 167 -7.63 -8.49 0.16
CA ILE A 167 -7.83 -9.05 -1.18
C ILE A 167 -9.23 -8.71 -1.63
N SER A 168 -9.35 -8.07 -2.79
CA SER A 168 -10.64 -7.80 -3.43
C SER A 168 -10.69 -8.39 -4.84
N SER A 169 -11.90 -8.74 -5.30
CA SER A 169 -12.17 -9.07 -6.71
C SER A 169 -13.09 -8.04 -7.39
N ASP A 170 -13.17 -6.81 -6.86
CA ASP A 170 -13.93 -5.72 -7.45
C ASP A 170 -13.30 -5.28 -8.78
N PRO A 171 -14.03 -5.37 -9.92
CA PRO A 171 -13.49 -5.03 -11.23
C PRO A 171 -13.22 -3.53 -11.43
N ASN A 172 -13.71 -2.65 -10.55
CA ASN A 172 -13.56 -1.19 -10.69
C ASN A 172 -12.24 -0.65 -10.11
N LEU A 173 -11.44 -1.51 -9.47
CA LEU A 173 -10.15 -1.13 -8.91
C LEU A 173 -9.05 -1.14 -9.96
N ASP A 174 -8.08 -0.23 -9.83
CA ASP A 174 -6.80 -0.35 -10.51
C ASP A 174 -5.65 0.02 -9.58
N ILE A 175 -4.41 -0.24 -10.00
CA ILE A 175 -3.24 0.10 -9.20
C ILE A 175 -3.16 1.61 -8.97
N GLY A 176 -2.94 2.04 -7.73
CA GLY A 176 -2.88 3.45 -7.33
C GLY A 176 -4.24 4.06 -6.96
N THR A 177 -5.35 3.34 -7.17
CA THR A 177 -6.67 3.80 -6.71
C THR A 177 -6.71 3.84 -5.18
N ILE A 178 -7.15 4.96 -4.64
CA ILE A 178 -7.48 5.09 -3.21
C ILE A 178 -8.72 4.26 -2.93
N THR A 179 -8.66 3.42 -1.90
CA THR A 179 -9.78 2.53 -1.58
C THR A 179 -9.86 2.23 -0.10
N THR A 180 -10.97 1.61 0.32
CA THR A 180 -11.14 1.05 1.66
C THR A 180 -11.70 -0.35 1.55
N ALA A 181 -11.56 -1.15 2.61
CA ALA A 181 -12.15 -2.49 2.67
C ALA A 181 -13.68 -2.47 2.51
N LYS A 182 -14.33 -1.37 2.89
CA LYS A 182 -15.78 -1.17 2.76
C LYS A 182 -16.19 -0.91 1.32
N ASP A 183 -15.35 -0.24 0.54
CA ASP A 183 -15.68 0.19 -0.82
C ASP A 183 -15.26 -0.86 -1.86
N ALA A 184 -14.20 -1.62 -1.59
CA ALA A 184 -13.63 -2.65 -2.48
C ALA A 184 -14.41 -4.00 -2.47
N VAL A 185 -15.73 -4.01 -2.56
CA VAL A 185 -16.53 -5.23 -2.34
C VAL A 185 -16.60 -6.11 -3.60
N PRO A 186 -16.39 -7.45 -3.49
CA PRO A 186 -16.11 -8.19 -2.27
C PRO A 186 -14.64 -8.09 -1.87
N ALA A 187 -14.37 -7.87 -0.58
CA ALA A 187 -13.04 -7.83 0.02
C ALA A 187 -12.94 -8.75 1.23
N VAL A 188 -11.72 -9.22 1.52
CA VAL A 188 -11.40 -9.98 2.73
C VAL A 188 -10.07 -9.54 3.32
N ALA A 189 -9.99 -9.51 4.66
CA ALA A 189 -8.77 -9.17 5.38
C ALA A 189 -7.83 -10.39 5.48
N VAL A 190 -6.54 -10.12 5.40
CA VAL A 190 -5.42 -11.03 5.64
C VAL A 190 -4.52 -10.38 6.68
N ASP A 191 -4.61 -10.83 7.92
CA ASP A 191 -3.93 -10.19 9.05
C ASP A 191 -2.68 -10.95 9.47
N PHE A 192 -1.50 -10.38 9.18
CA PHE A 192 -0.21 -10.92 9.62
C PHE A 192 0.22 -10.40 11.01
N THR A 193 -0.54 -9.51 11.63
CA THR A 193 -0.16 -8.83 12.88
C THR A 193 0.05 -9.83 14.01
N GLY A 194 1.25 -9.82 14.60
CA GLY A 194 1.59 -10.68 15.74
C GLY A 194 1.63 -12.18 15.45
N THR A 195 1.52 -12.60 14.17
CA THR A 195 1.43 -14.02 13.81
C THR A 195 2.79 -14.70 13.66
N GLY A 196 3.86 -13.95 13.36
CA GLY A 196 5.17 -14.50 12.98
C GLY A 196 5.22 -15.11 11.58
N GLY A 197 4.08 -15.61 11.08
CA GLY A 197 3.89 -16.18 9.75
C GLY A 197 4.21 -15.21 8.62
N THR A 198 4.74 -15.74 7.52
CA THR A 198 5.04 -14.98 6.30
C THR A 198 4.20 -15.41 5.10
N PHE A 199 3.36 -16.43 5.24
CA PHE A 199 2.50 -16.95 4.16
C PHE A 199 1.05 -17.04 4.60
N CYS A 200 0.12 -16.63 3.72
CA CYS A 200 -1.32 -16.82 3.88
C CYS A 200 -1.94 -17.32 2.56
N LEU A 201 -2.88 -18.26 2.66
CA LEU A 201 -3.72 -18.72 1.55
C LEU A 201 -5.13 -18.14 1.68
N VAL A 202 -5.58 -17.49 0.62
CA VAL A 202 -6.94 -16.98 0.45
C VAL A 202 -7.61 -17.77 -0.67
N THR A 203 -8.83 -18.25 -0.46
CA THR A 203 -9.62 -18.93 -1.49
C THR A 203 -10.92 -18.19 -1.72
N GLN A 204 -11.20 -17.75 -2.95
CA GLN A 204 -12.54 -17.27 -3.32
C GLN A 204 -13.41 -18.47 -3.69
N LEU A 205 -14.49 -18.69 -2.95
CA LEU A 205 -15.44 -19.77 -3.17
C LEU A 205 -16.43 -19.44 -4.30
N SER A 206 -17.14 -20.46 -4.80
CA SER A 206 -18.12 -20.32 -5.89
C SER A 206 -19.32 -19.44 -5.54
N ASN A 207 -19.61 -19.26 -4.25
CA ASN A 207 -20.61 -18.33 -3.74
C ASN A 207 -20.12 -16.86 -3.67
N GLY A 208 -18.89 -16.59 -4.11
CA GLY A 208 -18.27 -15.26 -4.10
C GLY A 208 -17.61 -14.85 -2.79
N SER A 209 -17.85 -15.59 -1.69
CA SER A 209 -17.21 -15.35 -0.40
C SER A 209 -15.73 -15.78 -0.41
N PHE A 210 -14.95 -15.23 0.51
CA PHE A 210 -13.56 -15.61 0.71
C PHE A 210 -13.40 -16.46 1.97
N GLN A 211 -12.53 -17.47 1.86
CA GLN A 211 -11.97 -18.22 2.98
C GLN A 211 -10.50 -17.85 3.14
N VAL A 212 -10.08 -17.51 4.36
CA VAL A 212 -8.69 -17.13 4.67
C VAL A 212 -8.11 -18.14 5.65
N ASN A 213 -6.99 -18.75 5.26
CA ASN A 213 -6.22 -19.59 6.18
C ASN A 213 -5.32 -18.67 7.03
N PRO A 214 -5.20 -18.92 8.34
CA PRO A 214 -4.33 -18.13 9.20
C PRO A 214 -2.89 -18.08 8.67
N PRO A 215 -2.18 -16.95 8.80
CA PRO A 215 -0.78 -16.89 8.43
C PRO A 215 0.09 -17.94 9.11
N SER A 216 1.09 -18.43 8.38
CA SER A 216 2.03 -19.46 8.82
C SER A 216 3.40 -19.30 8.14
N ASP A 217 4.43 -19.96 8.67
CA ASP A 217 5.82 -19.88 8.19
C ASP A 217 6.11 -20.76 6.96
N ASP A 218 5.17 -20.87 6.02
CA ASP A 218 5.03 -22.03 5.13
C ASP A 218 6.27 -22.42 4.30
N THR A 219 7.05 -23.40 4.81
CA THR A 219 7.89 -24.31 4.02
C THR A 219 7.26 -25.71 3.90
N LYS A 220 5.96 -25.90 4.12
CA LYS A 220 5.35 -27.24 4.27
C LYS A 220 4.15 -27.55 3.36
N LEU A 221 3.68 -26.67 2.49
CA LEU A 221 2.69 -27.03 1.47
C LEU A 221 3.28 -27.54 0.13
N GLY A 222 4.60 -27.72 0.04
CA GLY A 222 5.30 -28.19 -1.17
C GLY A 222 5.57 -29.70 -1.31
N ARG A 223 5.03 -30.57 -0.45
CA ARG A 223 5.12 -32.04 -0.63
C ARG A 223 3.77 -32.72 -0.46
N ARG A 224 3.00 -32.72 -1.53
CA ARG A 224 2.06 -33.81 -1.84
C ARG A 224 2.39 -34.27 -3.27
N GLU A 225 3.34 -35.20 -3.34
CA GLU A 225 3.34 -36.23 -4.38
C GLU A 225 2.54 -37.43 -3.84
#